data_AF-A0A7C1AB10-F1
#
_entry.id   AF-A0A7C1AB10-F1
#
_cell.length_a   1.000
_cell.length_b   1.000
_cell.length_c   1.000
_cell.angle_alpha   90.00
_cell.angle_beta   90.00
_cell.angle_gamma   90.00
#
_symmetry.space_group_name_H-M   'P 1'
#
loop_
_entity.id
_entity.type
_entity.pdbx_description
1 polymer ?
#
loop_
_entity_poly.entity_id
_entity_poly.type
_entity_poly.pdbx_seq_one_letter_code
_entity_poly.pdbx_strand_id
1 'polypeptide(L)' 'VWEFHIGGYQVCHKWLKDRKGRELKYEDVEHYCHIVSALSETIRLMSDIDKAIDKHGGWPIQ' A
#
# COMPACT_ATOMS: atom_id res chain seq x y z
N VAL A 1 -1.15 -3.71 5.32
CA VAL A 1 -0.52 -3.71 3.97
C VAL A 1 -1.24 -4.64 3.00
N TRP A 2 -1.39 -5.94 3.31
CA TRP A 2 -2.09 -6.89 2.43
C TRP A 2 -3.46 -6.40 1.97
N GLU A 3 -4.31 -5.92 2.89
CA GLU A 3 -5.66 -5.39 2.62
C GLU A 3 -5.71 -3.99 1.97
N PHE A 4 -4.56 -3.39 1.64
CA PHE A 4 -4.55 -2.02 1.12
C PHE A 4 -4.99 -1.99 -0.35
N HIS A 5 -5.93 -1.09 -0.64
CA HIS A 5 -6.53 -0.94 -1.95
C HIS A 5 -6.10 0.37 -2.61
N ILE A 6 -5.81 0.30 -3.91
CA ILE A 6 -5.68 1.46 -4.78
C ILE A 6 -6.68 1.30 -5.92
N GLY A 7 -7.68 2.18 -5.96
CA GLY A 7 -8.88 1.96 -6.76
C GLY A 7 -9.58 0.66 -6.35
N GLY A 8 -10.02 -0.15 -7.32
CA GLY A 8 -10.67 -1.43 -7.07
C GLY A 8 -9.73 -2.61 -6.81
N TYR A 9 -8.42 -2.39 -6.60
CA TYR A 9 -7.44 -3.47 -6.52
C TYR A 9 -6.73 -3.52 -5.17
N GLN A 10 -6.75 -4.71 -4.56
CA GLN A 10 -5.84 -5.08 -3.47
C GLN A 10 -4.45 -5.34 -4.06
N VAL A 11 -3.52 -4.39 -3.89
CA VAL A 11 -2.28 -4.32 -4.70
C VAL A 11 -1.40 -5.56 -4.51
N CYS A 12 -1.12 -5.93 -3.27
CA CYS A 12 -0.30 -7.11 -2.94
C CYS A 12 -0.92 -8.41 -3.44
N HIS A 13 -2.25 -8.53 -3.36
CA HIS A 13 -2.98 -9.71 -3.82
C HIS A 13 -3.00 -9.80 -5.35
N LYS A 14 -3.31 -8.70 -6.04
CA LYS A 14 -3.31 -8.64 -7.50
C LYS A 14 -1.95 -9.00 -8.09
N TRP A 15 -0.85 -8.46 -7.54
CA TRP A 15 0.49 -8.71 -8.06
C TRP A 15 0.86 -10.20 -8.06
N LEU A 16 0.53 -10.92 -6.98
CA LEU A 16 0.74 -12.36 -6.86
C LEU A 16 -0.23 -13.14 -7.76
N LYS A 17 -1.50 -12.73 -7.80
CA LYS A 17 -2.53 -13.36 -8.64
C LYS A 17 -2.14 -13.34 -10.12
N ASP A 18 -1.63 -12.21 -10.61
CA ASP A 18 -1.21 -12.03 -12.02
C ASP A 18 0.01 -12.90 -12.40
N ARG A 19 0.73 -13.42 -11.40
CA ARG A 19 1.92 -14.27 -11.57
C ARG A 19 1.69 -15.73 -11.18
N LYS A 20 0.45 -16.11 -10.85
CA LYS A 20 0.13 -17.50 -10.53
C LYS A 20 0.49 -18.42 -11.69
N GLY A 21 1.19 -19.52 -11.40
CA GLY A 21 1.67 -20.48 -12.40
C GLY A 21 2.99 -20.10 -13.07
N ARG A 22 3.65 -19.03 -12.61
CA ARG A 22 5.02 -18.66 -13.00
C ARG A 22 5.96 -18.87 -11.81
N GLU A 23 7.20 -19.25 -12.09
CA GLU A 23 8.26 -19.24 -11.09
C GLU A 23 8.69 -17.79 -10.84
N LEU A 24 8.78 -17.40 -9.56
CA LEU A 24 9.28 -16.08 -9.18
C LEU A 24 10.79 -16.14 -9.01
N LYS A 25 11.51 -15.30 -9.75
CA LYS A 25 12.95 -15.16 -9.58
C LYS A 25 13.23 -14.29 -8.36
N TYR A 26 14.49 -14.27 -7.93
CA TYR A 26 14.94 -13.41 -6.84
C TYR A 26 14.54 -11.94 -7.05
N GLU A 27 14.72 -11.41 -8.27
CA GLU A 27 14.32 -10.04 -8.64
C GLU A 27 12.81 -9.79 -8.49
N ASP A 28 11.98 -10.79 -8.78
CA ASP A 28 10.53 -10.69 -8.59
C ASP A 28 10.18 -10.59 -7.10
N VAL A 29 10.85 -11.37 -6.26
CA VAL A 29 10.65 -11.35 -4.80
C VAL A 29 11.12 -10.02 -4.23
N GLU A 30 12.29 -9.53 -4.63
CA GLU A 30 12.81 -8.23 -4.22
C GLU A 30 11.87 -7.10 -4.64
N HIS A 31 11.38 -7.13 -5.89
CA HIS A 31 10.40 -6.17 -6.37
C HIS A 31 9.09 -6.22 -5.56
N TYR A 32 8.61 -7.41 -5.21
CA TYR A 32 7.44 -7.55 -4.35
C TYR A 32 7.67 -6.95 -2.95
N CYS A 33 8.85 -7.17 -2.36
CA CYS A 33 9.23 -6.56 -1.09
C CYS A 33 9.27 -5.03 -1.16
N HIS A 34 9.76 -4.45 -2.26
CA HIS A 34 9.71 -3.01 -2.48
C HIS A 34 8.27 -2.48 -2.57
N ILE A 35 7.36 -3.20 -3.25
CA ILE A 35 5.93 -2.84 -3.29
C ILE A 35 5.34 -2.85 -1.86
N VAL A 36 5.58 -3.92 -1.10
CA VAL A 36 5.07 -4.03 0.28
C VAL A 36 5.60 -2.88 1.16
N SER A 37 6.88 -2.55 1.02
CA SER A 37 7.53 -1.47 1.78
C SER A 37 6.95 -0.10 1.42
N ALA A 38 6.80 0.20 0.13
CA ALA A 38 6.22 1.44 -0.34
C ALA A 38 4.77 1.63 0.13
N LEU A 39 3.97 0.54 0.11
CA LEU A 39 2.59 0.57 0.62
C LEU A 39 2.56 0.79 2.13
N SER A 40 3.47 0.18 2.89
CA SER A 40 3.58 0.39 4.33
C SER A 40 3.87 1.84 4.67
N GLU A 41 4.84 2.46 3.99
CA GLU A 41 5.16 3.88 4.18
C GLU A 41 4.03 4.80 3.75
N THR A 42 3.33 4.47 2.65
CA THR A 42 2.15 5.23 2.22
C THR A 42 1.07 5.24 3.30
N ILE A 43 0.72 4.07 3.86
CA ILE A 43 -0.28 3.96 4.93
C ILE A 43 0.13 4.79 6.15
N ARG A 44 1.40 4.70 6.55
CA ARG A 44 1.93 5.47 7.68
C ARG A 44 1.82 6.98 7.43
N LEU A 45 2.26 7.44 6.26
CA LEU A 45 2.22 8.86 5.89
C LEU A 45 0.79 9.39 5.82
N MET A 46 -0.15 8.63 5.26
CA MET A 46 -1.57 9.00 5.26
C MET A 46 -2.09 9.20 6.69
N SER A 47 -1.81 8.24 7.59
CA SER A 47 -2.19 8.36 9.00
C SER A 47 -1.55 9.57 9.69
N ASP A 48 -0.30 9.87 9.38
CA ASP A 48 0.40 11.01 9.97
C ASP A 48 -0.14 12.35 9.45
N ILE A 49 -0.57 12.40 8.18
CA ILE A 49 -1.28 13.56 7.62
C ILE A 49 -2.63 13.75 8.31
N ASP A 50 -3.43 12.68 8.47
CA ASP A 50 -4.73 12.77 9.15
C ASP A 50 -4.58 13.30 10.59
N LYS A 51 -3.61 12.77 11.35
CA LYS A 51 -3.29 13.26 12.70
C LYS A 51 -2.87 14.73 12.71
N ALA A 52 -2.09 15.15 11.72
CA ALA A 52 -1.66 16.54 11.60
C ALA A 52 -2.87 17.45 11.36
N ILE A 53 -3.79 17.06 10.47
CA ILE A 53 -5.01 17.82 10.18
C ILE A 53 -5.89 17.92 11.42
N ASP A 54 -6.13 16.81 12.12
CA ASP A 54 -6.92 16.81 13.36
C ASP A 54 -6.31 17.74 14.42
N LYS A 55 -4.99 17.75 14.56
CA LYS A 55 -4.27 18.65 15.48
C LYS A 55 -4.44 20.13 15.11
N HIS A 56 -4.70 20.44 13.85
CA HIS A 56 -4.78 21.81 13.33
C HIS A 56 -6.23 22.29 13.07
N GLY A 57 -7.24 21.64 13.65
CA GLY A 57 -8.63 22.06 13.58
C GLY A 57 -9.54 21.18 12.73
N GLY A 58 -9.02 20.03 12.26
CA GLY A 58 -9.79 19.04 11.51
C GLY A 58 -10.04 19.43 10.06
N TRP A 59 -10.75 18.55 9.34
CA TRP A 59 -11.15 18.82 7.96
C TRP A 59 -12.24 19.90 7.92
N PRO A 60 -12.19 20.82 6.94
CA PRO A 60 -13.12 21.95 6.84
C PRO A 60 -14.57 21.57 6.46
N ILE A 61 -14.81 20.30 6.13
CA ILE A 61 -16.11 19.77 5.73
C ILE A 61 -16.38 18.51 6.55
N GLN A 62 -17.43 18.56 7.37
CA GLN A 62 -18.01 17.44 8.12
C GLN A 62 -19.46 17.24 7.68
#